data_AF-A0A841C4W4-F1
#
_entry.id   AF-A0A841C4W4-F1
#
_cell.length_a   1.000
_cell.length_b   1.000
_cell.length_c   1.000
_cell.angle_alpha   90.00
_cell.angle_beta   90.00
_cell.angle_gamma   90.00
#
_symmetry.space_group_name_H-M   'P 1'
#
loop_
_entity.id
_entity.type
_entity.pdbx_description
1 polymer ?
#
loop_
_entity_poly.entity_id
_entity_poly.type
_entity_poly.pdbx_seq_one_letter_code
_entity_poly.pdbx_strand_id
1 'polypeptide(L)' 'MASFPEQGWSLLCNGVIVFEDTGELLPDGSTVAPHRGPAVHAFA' A
#
# COMPACT_ATOMS: atom_id res chain seq x y z
N MET A 1 14.86 -4.36 -2.26
CA MET A 1 13.67 -4.06 -1.44
C MET A 1 14.02 -2.86 -0.58
N ALA A 2 13.42 -1.71 -0.86
CA ALA A 2 13.49 -0.57 0.03
C ALA A 2 12.24 -0.63 0.91
N SER A 3 12.43 -0.80 2.22
CA SER A 3 11.34 -0.86 3.19
C SER A 3 11.53 0.30 4.15
N PHE A 4 10.46 1.06 4.38
CA PHE A 4 10.42 2.13 5.37
C PHE A 4 9.34 1.79 6.38
N PRO A 5 9.65 0.92 7.37
CA PRO A 5 8.66 0.40 8.32
C PRO A 5 7.92 1.52 9.05
N GLU A 6 8.62 2.63 9.33
CA GLU A 6 8.07 3.79 10.04
C GLU A 6 7.04 4.58 9.22
N GLN A 7 7.06 4.44 7.89
CA GLN A 7 6.10 5.07 6.98
C GLN A 7 5.00 4.11 6.50
N GLY A 8 5.11 2.82 6.82
CA GLY A 8 4.07 1.82 6.52
C GLY A 8 3.99 1.37 5.06
N TRP A 9 5.11 1.43 4.31
CA TRP A 9 5.16 0.92 2.95
C TRP A 9 6.54 0.35 2.57
N SER A 10 6.53 -0.48 1.52
CA SER A 10 7.73 -1.04 0.89
C SER A 10 7.65 -0.91 -0.63
N LEU A 11 8.77 -0.54 -1.27
CA LEU A 11 8.91 -0.51 -2.72
C LEU A 11 9.55 -1.82 -3.21
N LEU A 12 8.81 -2.54 -4.05
CA LEU A 12 9.25 -3.76 -4.71
C LEU A 12 10.05 -3.45 -5.98
N CYS A 13 10.89 -4.40 -6.41
CA CYS A 13 11.76 -4.22 -7.57
C CYS A 13 11.00 -4.06 -8.89
N ASN A 14 9.74 -4.51 -8.96
CA ASN A 14 8.86 -4.34 -10.12
C ASN A 14 8.15 -2.96 -10.13
N GLY A 15 8.48 -2.07 -9.20
CA GLY A 15 7.88 -0.73 -9.11
C GLY A 15 6.56 -0.67 -8.34
N VAL A 16 6.08 -1.80 -7.79
CA VAL A 16 4.89 -1.82 -6.94
C VAL A 16 5.22 -1.28 -5.56
N ILE A 17 4.39 -0.35 -5.06
CA ILE A 17 4.41 0.08 -3.66
C ILE A 17 3.37 -0.73 -2.90
N VAL A 18 3.79 -1.46 -1.87
CA VAL A 18 2.92 -2.23 -0.99
C VAL A 18 2.79 -1.50 0.34
N PHE A 19 1.56 -1.30 0.80
CA PHE A 19 1.25 -0.72 2.11
C PHE A 19 1.03 -1.82 3.16
N GLU A 20 1.27 -1.51 4.44
CA GLU A 20 1.09 -2.46 5.56
C GLU A 20 -0.36 -2.97 5.71
N ASP A 21 -1.34 -2.22 5.22
CA ASP A 21 -2.75 -2.62 5.17
C ASP A 21 -3.07 -3.57 4.01
N THR A 22 -2.07 -3.97 3.21
CA THR A 22 -2.13 -4.82 2.02
C THR A 22 -2.69 -4.14 0.76
N GLY A 23 -2.90 -2.83 0.78
CA GLY A 23 -3.14 -2.06 -0.44
C GLY A 23 -1.89 -1.99 -1.31
N GLU A 24 -2.07 -1.72 -2.61
CA GLU A 24 -0.96 -1.56 -3.56
C GLU A 24 -1.18 -0.34 -4.47
N LEU A 25 -0.07 0.34 -4.81
CA LEU A 25 0.00 1.26 -5.94
C LEU A 25 0.83 0.61 -7.05
N LEU A 26 0.19 0.38 -8.19
CA LEU A 26 0.82 -0.24 -9.34
C LEU A 26 1.69 0.77 -10.11
N PRO A 27 2.65 0.31 -10.93
CA PRO A 27 3.54 1.20 -11.70
C PRO A 27 2.82 2.10 -12.70
N ASP A 28 1.60 1.74 -13.12
CA ASP A 28 0.75 2.55 -13.99
C ASP A 28 -0.08 3.61 -13.24
N GLY A 29 0.05 3.67 -11.91
CA GLY A 29 -0.67 4.58 -11.04
C GLY A 29 -2.05 4.10 -10.60
N SER A 30 -2.47 2.91 -11.02
CA SER A 30 -3.73 2.31 -10.54
C SER A 30 -3.58 1.72 -9.13
N THR A 31 -4.70 1.64 -8.40
CA THR A 31 -4.72 1.22 -7.00
C THR A 31 -5.40 -0.14 -6.81
N VAL A 32 -4.85 -0.94 -5.91
CA VAL A 32 -5.48 -2.14 -5.36
C VAL A 32 -5.93 -1.84 -3.94
N ALA A 33 -7.20 -2.11 -3.66
CA ALA A 33 -7.79 -1.86 -2.36
C ALA A 33 -7.16 -2.77 -1.27
N PRO A 34 -7.03 -2.28 -0.03
CA PRO A 34 -6.60 -3.11 1.10
C PRO A 34 -7.47 -4.37 1.24
N HIS A 35 -6.86 -5.51 1.61
CA HIS A 35 -7.59 -6.74 1.94
C HIS A 35 -8.15 -6.74 3.37
N ARG A 36 -7.74 -5.79 4.20
CA ARG A 36 -8.39 -5.52 5.48
C ARG A 36 -9.56 -4.56 5.22
N GLY A 37 -10.64 -4.66 5.99
CA GLY A 37 -11.82 -3.80 5.82
C GLY A 37 -11.47 -2.30 5.80
N PRO A 38 -12.43 -1.43 5.42
CA PRO A 38 -12.11 -0.02 5.15
C PRO A 38 -11.42 0.63 6.34
N ALA A 39 -10.45 1.51 6.06
CA ALA A 39 -9.74 2.24 7.10
C ALA A 39 -10.74 2.89 8.06
N VAL A 40 -10.43 2.87 9.36
CA VAL A 40 -11.32 3.43 10.39
C VAL A 40 -11.69 4.90 10.14
N HIS A 41 -10.82 5.65 9.45
CA HIS A 41 -11.05 7.04 9.06
C HIS A 41 -11.91 7.21 7.80
N ALA A 42 -12.15 6.15 7.03
CA ALA A 42 -13.04 6.19 5.86
C ALA A 42 -14.53 6.19 6.24
N PHE A 43 -14.84 5.96 7.52
CA PHE A 43 -16.19 5.99 8.07
C PHE A 43 -16.54 7.31 8.78
N ALA A 44 -15.64 8.29 8.79
CA ALA A 44 -15.83 9.60 9.41
C ALA A 44 -16.44 10.62 8.43
#